data_AF-A0A956RTC2-F1
#
_entry.id   AF-A0A956RTC2-F1
#
_cell.length_a   1.000
_cell.length_b   1.000
_cell.length_c   1.000
_cell.angle_alpha   90.00
_cell.angle_beta   90.00
_cell.angle_gamma   90.00
#
_symmetry.space_group_name_H-M   'P 1'
#
loop_
_entity.id
_entity.type
_entity.pdbx_description
1 polymer ?
#
loop_
_entity_poly.entity_id
_entity_poly.type
_entity_poly.pdbx_seq_one_letter_code
_entity_poly.pdbx_strand_id
1 'polypeptide(L)' 'MKDKFLKLETVAEMLDVSIWTVRKWVKQRRIRTYRFGRAVRIRESDLMRFADVMPSSKELRDELSL' A
#
# COMPACT_ATOMS: atom_id res chain seq x y z
N MET A 1 1.66 -17.26 11.28
CA MET A 1 2.52 -16.72 10.20
C MET A 1 3.17 -15.44 10.72
N LYS A 2 4.49 -15.21 10.51
CA LYS A 2 5.15 -13.98 10.98
C LYS A 2 4.71 -12.80 10.10
N ASP A 3 4.06 -11.80 10.69
CA ASP A 3 3.64 -10.55 10.03
C ASP A 3 4.88 -9.77 9.56
N LYS A 4 5.01 -9.55 8.23
CA LYS A 4 6.19 -8.96 7.62
C LYS A 4 6.08 -7.44 7.53
N PHE A 5 7.23 -6.76 7.61
CA PHE A 5 7.34 -5.32 7.36
C PHE A 5 7.83 -5.09 5.94
N LEU A 6 6.95 -4.58 5.09
CA LEU A 6 7.17 -4.34 3.67
C LEU A 6 7.75 -2.95 3.42
N LYS A 7 8.61 -2.83 2.41
CA LYS A 7 9.07 -1.55 1.88
C LYS A 7 7.96 -0.88 1.07
N LEU A 8 8.02 0.44 0.91
CA LEU A 8 7.02 1.17 0.11
C LEU A 8 7.07 0.76 -1.36
N GLU A 9 8.27 0.44 -1.85
CA GLU A 9 8.53 -0.10 -3.20
C GLU A 9 7.78 -1.43 -3.39
N THR A 10 7.95 -2.37 -2.47
CA THR A 10 7.27 -3.68 -2.49
C THR A 10 5.75 -3.52 -2.43
N VAL A 11 5.25 -2.59 -1.60
CA VAL A 11 3.81 -2.30 -1.51
C VAL A 11 3.28 -1.75 -2.84
N ALA A 12 4.04 -0.91 -3.52
CA ALA A 12 3.68 -0.34 -4.81
C ALA A 12 3.58 -1.43 -5.88
N GLU A 13 4.56 -2.34 -5.93
CA GLU A 13 4.56 -3.51 -6.82
C GLU A 13 3.37 -4.44 -6.53
N MET A 14 3.11 -4.75 -5.26
CA MET A 14 2.01 -5.65 -4.87
C MET A 14 0.62 -5.11 -5.24
N LEU A 15 0.43 -3.79 -5.19
CA LEU A 15 -0.84 -3.14 -5.48
C LEU A 15 -0.93 -2.61 -6.92
N ASP A 16 0.10 -2.82 -7.73
CA ASP A 16 0.22 -2.29 -9.10
C ASP A 16 -0.08 -0.77 -9.18
N VAL A 17 0.49 -0.02 -8.24
CA VAL A 17 0.38 1.45 -8.16
C VAL A 17 1.76 2.08 -8.19
N SER A 18 1.81 3.36 -8.55
CA SER A 18 3.07 4.11 -8.44
C SER A 18 3.52 4.22 -6.97
N ILE A 19 4.84 4.21 -6.75
CA ILE A 19 5.38 4.51 -5.42
C ILE A 19 4.97 5.89 -4.89
N TRP A 20 4.70 6.84 -5.78
CA TRP A 20 4.18 8.17 -5.44
C TRP A 20 2.80 8.08 -4.81
N THR A 21 1.94 7.21 -5.32
CA THR A 21 0.62 6.91 -4.76
C THR A 21 0.77 6.38 -3.34
N VAL A 22 1.66 5.41 -3.12
CA VAL A 22 1.94 4.87 -1.78
C VAL A 22 2.46 5.97 -0.84
N ARG A 23 3.44 6.77 -1.28
CA ARG A 23 3.98 7.90 -0.50
C ARG A 23 2.90 8.93 -0.16
N LYS A 24 1.96 9.18 -1.08
CA LYS A 24 0.81 10.05 -0.85
C LYS A 24 -0.10 9.49 0.24
N TRP A 25 -0.42 8.20 0.22
CA TRP A 25 -1.20 7.55 1.28
C TRP A 25 -0.51 7.63 2.64
N VAL A 26 0.80 7.42 2.69
CA VAL A 26 1.60 7.58 3.92
C VAL A 26 1.55 9.02 4.41
N LYS A 27 1.76 10.01 3.52
CA LYS A 27 1.69 11.45 3.87
C LYS A 27 0.30 11.84 4.40
N GLN A 28 -0.76 11.29 3.80
CA GLN A 28 -2.14 11.50 4.19
C GLN A 28 -2.57 10.64 5.40
N ARG A 29 -1.67 9.83 5.97
CA ARG A 29 -1.95 8.90 7.08
C ARG A 29 -3.12 7.94 6.82
N ARG A 30 -3.35 7.58 5.54
CA ARG A 30 -4.43 6.66 5.15
C ARG A 30 -4.10 5.21 5.44
N ILE A 31 -2.81 4.86 5.46
CA ILE A 31 -2.31 3.54 5.79
C ILE A 31 -1.40 3.62 7.01
N ARG A 32 -1.49 2.63 7.90
CA ARG A 32 -0.65 2.57 9.08
C ARG A 32 0.79 2.25 8.67
N THR A 33 1.73 3.01 9.21
CA THR A 33 3.16 2.86 8.90
C THR A 33 4.00 2.80 10.16
N TYR A 34 5.18 2.20 10.02
CA TYR A 34 6.16 2.00 11.10
C TYR A 34 7.51 2.53 10.65
N ARG A 35 8.17 3.29 11.53
CA ARG A 35 9.52 3.82 11.25
C ARG A 35 10.58 2.83 11.71
N PHE A 36 11.53 2.57 10.83
CA PHE A 36 12.74 1.80 11.07
C PHE A 36 13.92 2.73 10.77
N GLY A 37 14.28 3.55 11.77
CA GLY A 37 15.22 4.66 11.58
C GLY A 37 14.71 5.66 10.54
N ARG A 38 15.46 5.82 9.43
CA ARG A 38 15.10 6.70 8.31
C ARG A 38 14.13 6.05 7.30
N ALA A 39 13.88 4.75 7.43
CA ALA A 39 13.02 4.01 6.53
C ALA A 39 11.59 3.92 7.07
N VAL A 40 10.62 3.93 6.16
CA VAL A 40 9.22 3.65 6.47
C VAL A 40 8.86 2.26 5.96
N ARG A 41 8.12 1.51 6.77
CA ARG A 41 7.61 0.18 6.46
C ARG A 41 6.11 0.09 6.74
N ILE A 42 5.46 -0.81 6.03
CA ILE A 42 4.04 -1.14 6.21
C ILE A 42 3.98 -2.60 6.67
N ARG A 43 3.18 -2.91 7.70
CA ARG A 43 2.91 -4.31 8.04
C ARG A 43 2.04 -4.92 6.96
N GLU A 44 2.36 -6.14 6.56
CA GLU A 44 1.57 -6.89 5.58
C GLU A 44 0.10 -7.00 6.01
N SER A 45 -0.17 -7.24 7.29
CA SER A 45 -1.53 -7.23 7.85
C SER A 45 -2.26 -5.88 7.75
N ASP A 46 -1.56 -4.77 7.96
CA ASP A 46 -2.13 -3.42 7.81
C ASP A 46 -2.36 -3.07 6.32
N LEU A 47 -1.53 -3.59 5.41
CA LEU A 47 -1.71 -3.46 3.97
C LEU A 47 -2.96 -4.20 3.49
N MET A 48 -3.14 -5.46 3.90
CA MET A 48 -4.31 -6.25 3.50
C MET A 48 -5.61 -5.57 3.95
N ARG A 49 -5.68 -5.10 5.20
CA ARG A 49 -6.83 -4.33 5.72
C ARG A 49 -7.10 -3.04 4.95
N PHE A 50 -6.06 -2.43 4.39
CA PHE A 50 -6.20 -1.22 3.58
C PHE A 50 -6.69 -1.53 2.17
N ALA A 51 -6.19 -2.61 1.56
CA ALA A 51 -6.59 -3.06 0.23
C ALA A 51 -8.07 -3.46 0.16
N ASP A 52 -8.61 -4.10 1.21
CA ASP A 52 -10.04 -4.46 1.28
C ASP A 52 -10.98 -3.24 1.16
N VAL A 53 -10.49 -2.04 1.46
CA VAL A 53 -11.27 -0.79 1.45
C VAL A 53 -11.03 0.04 0.18
N MET A 54 -10.00 -0.30 -0.60
CA MET A 54 -9.55 0.50 -1.74
C MET A 54 -9.25 -0.39 -2.94
N PRO A 55 -10.12 -0.38 -3.99
CA PRO A 55 -9.78 -1.06 -5.22
C PRO A 55 -8.52 -0.43 -5.82
N SER A 56 -7.59 -1.30 -6.20
CA SER A 56 -6.35 -0.94 -6.89
C SER A 56 -6.66 -0.16 -8.18
N SER A 57 -5.70 0.61 -8.70
CA SER A 57 -5.88 1.27 -10.00
C SER A 57 -6.13 0.29 -11.14
N LYS A 58 -5.71 -0.97 -10.97
CA LYS A 58 -6.01 -2.05 -11.90
C LYS A 58 -7.48 -2.45 -11.80
N GLU A 59 -8.00 -2.72 -10.61
CA GLU A 59 -9.43 -3.02 -10.40
C GLU A 59 -10.33 -1.87 -10.84
N LEU A 60 -9.97 -0.62 -10.55
CA LEU A 60 -10.70 0.57 -11.03
C LEU A 60 -10.65 0.71 -12.57
N ARG A 61 -9.57 0.29 -13.22
CA ARG A 61 -9.48 0.28 -14.69
C ARG A 61 -10.32 -0.84 -15.27
N ASP A 62 -10.28 -2.03 -14.67
CA ASP A 62 -11.04 -3.19 -15.10
C ASP A 62 -12.56 -2.94 -14.95
N GLU A 63 -12.98 -2.23 -13.90
CA GLU A 63 -14.38 -1.82 -13.66
C GLU A 63 -14.87 -0.69 -14.57
N LEU A 64 -14.01 0.25 -14.97
CA LEU A 64 -14.36 1.40 -15.81
C LEU A 64 -14.19 1.14 -17.32
N SER A 65 -13.80 -0.07 -17.72
CA SER A 65 -13.63 -0.46 -19.13
C SER A 65 -14.90 -1.08 -19.76
N LEU A 66 -16.08 -0.66 -19.31
CA LEU A 66 -17.38 -1.02 -19.90
C LEU A 66 -17.70 -0.17 -21.14
#